data_AF-A0A8C8ZP81-F1
#
_entry.id   AF-A0A8C8ZP81-F1
#
_cell.length_a   1.000
_cell.length_b   1.000
_cell.length_c   1.000
_cell.angle_alpha   90.00
_cell.angle_beta   90.00
_cell.angle_gamma   90.00
#
_symmetry.space_group_name_H-M   'P 1'
#
loop_
_entity.id
_entity.type
_entity.pdbx_description
1 polymer ?
#
loop_
_entity_poly.entity_id
_entity_poly.type
_entity_poly.pdbx_seq_one_letter_code
_entity_poly.pdbx_strand_id
1 'polypeptide(L)'
;MASSTTVPLGFHYETKCVVLSYLGLLSQEKLQEQHLSSLQGVQLDVASQSLDQEVLVKVKTEIEEELKSLDKEISEAFTSTGFDRHTSPVFSPANPESSIEDCLAHLGEKVSQELKEPLHKALQMLLSQALSLIWSQRRRSTLESSQKIAMTFISCPVTTLDRSVLQSLRL
;
A
#
# COMPACT_ATOMS: atom_id res chain seq x y z
N MET A 1 37.60 -6.12 -4.06
CA MET A 1 37.42 -6.20 -2.60
C MET A 1 35.97 -5.86 -2.31
N ALA A 2 35.21 -6.80 -1.74
CA ALA A 2 33.84 -6.49 -1.30
C ALA A 2 33.96 -5.86 0.09
N SER A 3 33.73 -4.56 0.19
CA SER A 3 33.63 -3.89 1.50
C SER A 3 32.38 -4.43 2.19
N SER A 4 32.56 -5.30 3.18
CA SER A 4 31.50 -5.66 4.11
C SER A 4 31.21 -4.40 4.94
N THR A 5 30.18 -3.66 4.57
CA THR A 5 29.74 -2.48 5.34
C THR A 5 28.96 -2.98 6.54
N THR A 6 29.68 -3.27 7.63
CA THR A 6 29.03 -3.47 8.93
C THR A 6 28.37 -2.16 9.32
N VAL A 7 27.05 -2.17 9.41
CA VAL A 7 26.26 -1.01 9.83
C VAL A 7 26.66 -0.65 11.28
N PRO A 8 26.93 0.64 11.59
CA PRO A 8 27.23 1.05 12.96
C PRO A 8 26.12 0.61 13.91
N LEU A 9 26.48 0.12 15.09
CA LEU A 9 25.48 -0.40 16.04
C LEU A 9 24.44 0.66 16.45
N GLY A 10 24.87 1.93 16.52
CA GLY A 10 24.00 3.08 16.80
C GLY A 10 22.91 3.33 15.77
N PHE A 11 23.09 2.85 14.54
CA PHE A 11 22.12 3.03 13.45
C PHE A 11 20.76 2.41 13.79
N HIS A 12 20.74 1.31 14.54
CA HIS A 12 19.49 0.68 14.97
C HIS A 12 18.68 1.63 15.86
N TYR A 13 19.33 2.22 16.87
CA TYR A 13 18.69 3.14 17.82
C TYR A 13 18.21 4.42 17.14
N GLU A 14 19.07 4.98 16.29
CA GLU A 14 18.77 6.17 15.50
C GLU A 14 17.55 5.94 14.60
N THR A 15 17.56 4.86 13.83
CA THR A 15 16.46 4.53 12.92
C THR A 15 15.17 4.27 13.68
N LYS A 16 15.23 3.50 14.78
CA LYS A 16 14.05 3.20 15.59
C LYS A 16 13.45 4.48 16.20
N CYS A 17 14.29 5.39 16.71
CA CYS A 17 13.84 6.68 17.23
C CYS A 17 13.13 7.50 16.15
N VAL A 18 13.76 7.70 15.00
CA VAL A 18 13.20 8.50 13.90
C VAL A 18 11.86 7.95 13.42
N VAL A 19 11.75 6.63 13.24
CA VAL A 19 10.50 6.00 12.79
C VAL A 19 9.39 6.16 13.83
N LEU A 20 9.68 5.91 15.11
CA LEU A 20 8.69 6.05 16.17
C LEU A 20 8.25 7.50 16.36
N SER A 21 9.18 8.46 16.34
CA SER A 21 8.90 9.89 16.42
C SER A 21 8.00 10.35 15.27
N TYR A 22 8.35 9.98 14.03
CA TYR A 22 7.54 10.30 12.85
C TYR A 22 6.11 9.72 12.94
N LEU A 23 5.98 8.45 13.31
CA LEU A 23 4.67 7.81 13.49
C LEU A 23 3.86 8.46 14.62
N GLY A 24 4.53 8.89 15.69
CA GLY A 24 3.91 9.61 16.80
C GLY A 24 3.29 10.93 16.36
N LEU A 25 4.01 11.71 15.54
CA LEU A 25 3.50 12.96 14.96
C LEU A 25 2.26 12.73 14.10
N LEU A 26 2.30 11.75 13.19
CA LEU A 26 1.16 11.41 12.34
C LEU A 26 -0.06 10.93 13.15
N SER A 27 0.18 10.18 14.23
CA SER A 27 -0.89 9.73 15.13
C SER A 27 -1.57 10.89 15.85
N GLN A 28 -0.78 11.88 16.30
CA GLN A 28 -1.28 13.08 16.95
C GLN A 28 -2.09 13.97 16.01
N GLU A 29 -1.61 14.19 14.78
CA GLU A 29 -2.30 14.98 13.77
C GLU A 29 -3.68 14.39 13.45
N LYS A 30 -3.76 13.07 13.24
CA LYS A 30 -5.02 12.36 12.99
C LYS A 30 -6.01 12.46 14.15
N LEU A 31 -5.54 12.39 15.41
CA LEU A 31 -6.39 12.56 16.58
C LEU A 31 -6.98 13.96 16.65
N GLN A 32 -6.18 14.97 16.32
CA GLN A 32 -6.61 16.36 16.30
C GLN A 32 -7.62 16.61 15.19
N GLU A 33 -7.40 16.09 13.97
CA GLU A 33 -8.33 16.18 12.85
C GLU A 33 -9.68 15.50 13.17
N GLN A 34 -9.66 14.33 13.79
CA GLN A 34 -10.89 13.62 14.20
C GLN A 34 -11.68 14.41 15.26
N HIS A 35 -10.98 15.00 16.24
CA HIS A 35 -11.62 15.83 17.26
C HIS A 35 -12.28 17.09 16.67
N LEU A 36 -11.62 17.74 15.70
CA LEU A 36 -12.18 18.89 14.98
C LEU A 36 -13.38 18.51 14.11
N SER A 37 -13.32 17.34 13.45
CA SER A 37 -14.41 16.82 12.61
C SER A 37 -15.66 16.46 13.42
N SER A 38 -15.47 15.94 14.64
CA SER A 38 -16.55 15.64 15.59
C SER A 38 -17.27 16.90 16.08
N LEU A 39 -16.50 17.96 16.37
CA LEU A 39 -17.04 19.28 16.78
C LEU A 39 -17.85 19.98 15.69
N GLN A 40 -17.57 19.70 14.41
CA GLN A 40 -18.23 20.34 13.26
C GLN A 40 -19.52 19.65 12.79
N GLY A 41 -19.99 18.62 13.51
CA GLY A 41 -21.34 18.06 13.32
C GLY A 41 -21.53 17.23 12.04
N VAL A 42 -20.45 16.77 11.41
CA VAL A 42 -20.53 15.82 10.30
C VAL A 42 -20.83 14.44 10.88
N GLN A 43 -22.12 14.06 10.92
CA GLN A 43 -22.55 12.72 11.31
C GLN A 43 -22.13 11.69 10.24
N LEU A 44 -20.89 11.24 10.32
CA LEU A 44 -20.44 10.00 9.70
C LEU A 44 -20.71 8.85 10.68
N ASP A 45 -20.95 7.64 10.17
CA ASP A 45 -21.29 6.42 10.91
C ASP A 45 -20.51 6.25 12.22
N VAL A 46 -21.23 6.43 13.34
CA VAL A 46 -20.70 6.51 14.71
C VAL A 46 -19.94 5.25 15.15
N ALA A 47 -20.31 4.08 14.60
CA ALA A 47 -19.66 2.80 14.91
C ALA A 47 -18.29 2.66 14.24
N SER A 48 -18.14 3.15 13.01
CA SER A 48 -16.86 3.15 12.29
C SER A 48 -15.90 4.17 12.89
N GLN A 49 -16.42 5.34 13.32
CA GLN A 49 -15.63 6.41 13.89
C GLN A 49 -15.07 6.07 15.29
N SER A 50 -15.82 5.31 16.11
CA SER A 50 -15.36 4.90 17.45
C SER A 50 -14.29 3.81 17.41
N LEU A 51 -14.38 2.86 16.46
CA LEU A 51 -13.35 1.84 16.24
C LEU A 51 -12.04 2.50 15.80
N ASP A 52 -12.10 3.40 14.82
CA ASP A 52 -10.92 4.13 14.33
C ASP A 52 -10.26 4.95 15.45
N GLN A 53 -11.05 5.54 16.35
CA GLN A 53 -10.54 6.28 17.50
C GLN A 53 -9.83 5.36 18.51
N GLU A 54 -10.39 4.19 18.84
CA GLU A 54 -9.76 3.22 19.74
C GLU A 54 -8.44 2.70 19.18
N VAL A 55 -8.41 2.39 17.88
CA VAL A 55 -7.19 1.96 17.18
C VAL A 55 -6.14 3.06 17.22
N LEU A 56 -6.52 4.31 16.95
CA LEU A 56 -5.58 5.43 16.94
C LEU A 56 -4.99 5.72 18.32
N VAL A 57 -5.81 5.66 19.37
CA VAL A 57 -5.35 5.77 20.77
C VAL A 57 -4.40 4.62 21.10
N LYS A 58 -4.74 3.39 20.73
CA LYS A 58 -3.88 2.23 20.96
C LYS A 58 -2.52 2.38 20.27
N VAL A 59 -2.51 2.77 18.99
CA VAL A 59 -1.26 3.00 18.23
C VAL A 59 -0.42 4.08 18.90
N LYS A 60 -1.03 5.19 19.34
CA LYS A 60 -0.32 6.22 20.09
C LYS A 60 0.33 5.66 21.36
N THR A 61 -0.42 4.90 22.17
CA THR A 61 0.13 4.32 23.41
C THR A 61 1.26 3.34 23.15
N GLU A 62 1.17 2.54 22.08
CA GLU A 62 2.21 1.60 21.69
C GLU A 62 3.49 2.32 21.27
N ILE A 63 3.37 3.42 20.52
CA ILE A 63 4.51 4.26 20.12
C ILE A 63 5.20 4.88 21.35
N GLU A 64 4.43 5.40 22.31
CA GLU A 64 4.97 5.99 23.54
C GLU A 64 5.73 4.95 24.39
N GLU A 65 5.19 3.74 24.53
CA GLU A 65 5.86 2.66 25.25
C GLU A 65 7.11 2.16 24.51
N GLU A 66 7.08 2.06 23.18
CA GLU A 66 8.26 1.69 22.38
C GLU A 66 9.37 2.76 22.46
N LEU A 67 9.02 4.05 22.47
CA LEU A 67 9.99 5.13 22.67
C LEU A 67 10.64 5.07 24.06
N LYS A 68 9.85 4.77 25.09
CA LYS A 68 10.36 4.59 26.46
C LYS A 68 11.24 3.35 26.58
N SER A 69 10.85 2.25 25.94
CA SER A 69 11.64 1.03 25.85
C SER A 69 12.99 1.29 25.17
N LEU A 70 12.99 2.07 24.08
CA LEU A 70 14.20 2.47 23.37
C LEU A 70 15.16 3.29 24.23
N ASP A 71 14.67 4.25 25.03
CA ASP A 71 15.53 5.02 25.93
C ASP A 71 16.22 4.13 26.98
N LYS A 72 15.49 3.13 27.49
CA LYS A 72 16.03 2.11 28.38
C LYS A 72 17.09 1.25 27.66
N GLU A 73 16.80 0.79 26.45
CA GLU A 73 17.72 -0.03 25.65
C GLU A 73 19.03 0.70 25.38
N ILE A 74 18.97 1.98 24.98
CA ILE A 74 20.14 2.85 24.76
C ILE A 74 20.95 3.00 26.05
N SER A 75 20.28 3.24 27.17
CA SER A 75 20.93 3.41 28.49
C SER A 75 21.67 2.15 28.92
N GLU A 76 21.10 0.97 28.70
CA GLU A 76 21.74 -0.32 28.98
C GLU A 76 22.89 -0.62 28.01
N ALA A 77 22.70 -0.31 26.72
CA ALA A 77 23.67 -0.53 25.66
C ALA A 77 24.93 0.33 25.78
N PHE A 78 24.87 1.51 26.42
CA PHE A 78 26.05 2.37 26.60
C PHE A 78 27.23 1.62 27.21
N THR A 79 26.96 0.79 28.23
CA THR A 79 28.01 0.06 28.96
C THR A 79 28.70 -1.03 28.14
N SER A 80 27.99 -1.62 27.17
CA SER A 80 28.48 -2.74 26.36
C SER A 80 28.96 -2.33 24.97
N THR A 81 28.38 -1.27 24.41
CA THR A 81 28.57 -0.86 23.02
C THR A 81 29.34 0.46 22.89
N GLY A 82 29.39 1.25 23.96
CA GLY A 82 29.94 2.61 23.94
C GLY A 82 29.13 3.61 23.11
N PHE A 83 27.91 3.24 22.66
CA PHE A 83 27.04 4.15 21.93
C PHE A 83 26.57 5.29 22.85
N ASP A 84 27.03 6.52 22.57
CA ASP A 84 26.62 7.72 23.27
C ASP A 84 25.60 8.52 22.44
N ARG A 85 24.36 8.59 22.92
CA ARG A 85 23.29 9.38 22.30
C ARG A 85 23.65 10.86 22.14
N HIS A 86 24.50 11.41 23.00
CA HIS A 86 24.89 12.83 22.94
C HIS A 86 25.82 13.16 21.78
N THR A 87 26.42 12.13 21.17
CA THR A 87 27.23 12.26 19.95
C THR A 87 26.43 11.99 18.68
N SER A 88 25.22 11.46 18.81
CA SER A 88 24.38 11.11 17.67
C SER A 88 23.71 12.36 17.10
N PRO A 89 23.74 12.57 15.77
CA PRO A 89 23.06 13.68 15.14
C PRO A 89 21.53 13.56 15.21
N VAL A 90 20.99 12.38 15.50
CA VAL A 90 19.55 12.13 15.67
C VAL A 90 19.09 12.60 17.05
N PHE A 91 19.80 12.19 18.10
CA PHE A 91 19.43 12.50 19.48
C PHE A 91 19.99 13.85 19.96
N SER A 92 21.02 14.39 19.30
CA SER A 92 21.65 15.68 19.59
C SER A 92 21.96 16.42 18.29
N PRO A 93 20.91 16.87 17.57
CA PRO A 93 21.08 17.55 16.30
C PRO A 93 21.83 18.87 16.47
N ALA A 94 22.68 19.20 15.50
CA ALA A 94 23.46 20.45 15.50
C ALA A 94 22.56 21.69 15.33
N ASN A 95 21.36 21.53 14.79
CA ASN A 95 20.37 22.59 14.64
C ASN A 95 19.02 22.10 15.21
N PRO A 96 18.55 22.64 16.36
CA PRO A 96 17.30 22.22 16.98
C PRO A 96 16.05 22.61 16.17
N GLU A 97 16.17 23.57 15.24
CA GLU A 97 15.06 24.02 14.38
C GLU A 97 14.88 23.14 13.12
N SER A 98 15.79 22.18 12.91
CA SER A 98 15.76 21.27 11.75
C SER A 98 15.60 19.85 12.24
N SER A 99 14.35 19.41 12.43
CA SER A 99 14.06 18.02 12.80
C SER A 99 14.27 17.08 11.62
N ILE A 100 14.62 15.82 11.91
CA ILE A 100 14.76 14.78 10.86
C ILE A 100 13.38 14.38 10.36
N GLU A 101 12.38 14.46 11.22
CA GLU A 101 10.98 14.23 10.96
C GLU A 101 10.45 15.19 9.88
N ASP A 102 10.77 16.49 9.96
CA ASP A 102 10.40 17.48 8.94
C ASP A 102 11.08 17.20 7.61
N CYS A 103 12.36 16.80 7.64
CA CYS A 103 13.08 16.37 6.43
C CYS A 103 12.40 15.17 5.77
N LEU A 104 11.95 14.19 6.57
CA LEU A 104 11.26 13.00 6.09
C LEU A 104 9.86 13.32 5.56
N ALA A 105 9.12 14.20 6.23
CA ALA A 105 7.82 14.66 5.77
C ALA A 105 7.95 15.37 4.41
N HIS A 106 8.92 16.28 4.27
CA HIS A 106 9.18 16.97 3.01
C HIS A 106 9.61 16.02 1.90
N LEU A 107 10.48 15.05 2.21
CA LEU A 107 10.87 14.00 1.27
C LEU A 107 9.68 13.14 0.85
N GLY A 108 8.84 12.74 1.80
CA GLY A 108 7.63 11.96 1.56
C GLY A 108 6.65 12.70 0.64
N GLU A 109 6.40 13.98 0.90
CA GLU A 109 5.54 14.82 0.06
C GLU A 109 6.12 14.96 -1.35
N LYS A 110 7.42 15.26 -1.46
CA LYS A 110 8.10 15.35 -2.75
C LYS A 110 7.98 14.06 -3.55
N VAL A 111 8.27 12.91 -2.93
CA VAL A 111 8.18 11.58 -3.58
C VAL A 111 6.73 11.29 -3.98
N SER A 112 5.75 11.61 -3.13
CA SER A 112 4.33 11.47 -3.44
C SER A 112 3.94 12.26 -4.69
N GLN A 113 4.33 13.53 -4.76
CA GLN A 113 4.06 14.38 -5.92
C GLN A 113 4.77 13.89 -7.18
N GLU A 114 6.05 13.56 -7.09
CA GLU A 114 6.86 13.12 -8.22
C GLU A 114 6.40 11.76 -8.78
N LEU A 115 5.94 10.84 -7.93
CA LEU A 115 5.52 9.51 -8.36
C LEU A 115 4.05 9.41 -8.76
N LYS A 116 3.22 10.39 -8.42
CA LYS A 116 1.78 10.37 -8.71
C LYS A 116 1.47 10.15 -10.19
N GLU A 117 2.03 10.97 -11.07
CA GLU A 117 1.79 10.86 -12.51
C GLU A 117 2.44 9.62 -13.15
N PRO A 118 3.72 9.29 -12.86
CA PRO A 118 4.34 8.07 -13.36
C PRO A 118 3.58 6.80 -12.98
N LEU A 119 3.15 6.67 -11.72
CA LEU A 119 2.39 5.51 -11.25
C LEU A 119 1.02 5.44 -11.93
N HIS A 120 0.31 6.57 -12.04
CA HIS A 120 -0.96 6.60 -12.73
C HIS A 120 -0.83 6.17 -14.20
N LYS A 121 0.19 6.69 -14.89
CA LYS A 121 0.46 6.34 -16.29
C LYS A 121 0.84 4.87 -16.44
N ALA A 122 1.70 4.34 -15.57
CA ALA A 122 2.07 2.92 -15.58
C ALA A 122 0.85 2.02 -15.38
N LEU A 123 -0.03 2.37 -14.44
CA LEU A 123 -1.28 1.65 -14.18
C LEU A 123 -2.20 1.66 -15.42
N GLN A 124 -2.40 2.82 -16.04
CA GLN A 124 -3.20 2.94 -17.27
C GLN A 124 -2.63 2.09 -18.42
N MET A 125 -1.31 2.09 -18.60
CA MET A 125 -0.67 1.24 -19.62
C MET A 125 -0.87 -0.25 -19.34
N LEU A 126 -0.69 -0.69 -18.09
CA LEU A 126 -0.88 -2.09 -17.71
C LEU A 126 -2.32 -2.56 -17.92
N LEU A 127 -3.30 -1.74 -17.52
CA LEU A 127 -4.72 -2.07 -17.71
C LEU A 127 -5.12 -2.09 -19.18
N SER A 128 -4.68 -1.11 -19.97
CA SER A 128 -4.99 -1.07 -21.41
C SER A 128 -4.36 -2.24 -22.16
N GLN A 129 -3.12 -2.62 -21.83
CA GLN A 129 -2.45 -3.77 -22.41
C GLN A 129 -3.18 -5.07 -22.07
N ALA A 130 -3.55 -5.28 -20.80
CA ALA A 130 -4.31 -6.45 -20.37
C ALA A 130 -5.66 -6.56 -21.09
N LEU A 131 -6.41 -5.46 -21.19
CA LEU A 131 -7.68 -5.41 -21.91
C LEU A 131 -7.51 -5.72 -23.40
N SER A 132 -6.49 -5.15 -24.05
CA SER A 132 -6.21 -5.41 -25.46
C SER A 132 -5.90 -6.89 -25.73
N LEU A 133 -5.15 -7.53 -24.83
CA LEU A 133 -4.83 -8.96 -24.91
C LEU A 133 -6.08 -9.81 -24.74
N ILE A 134 -6.91 -9.53 -23.73
CA ILE A 134 -8.16 -10.25 -23.49
C ILE A 134 -9.10 -10.12 -24.69
N TRP A 135 -9.25 -8.92 -25.24
CA TRP A 135 -10.13 -8.66 -26.38
C TRP A 135 -9.63 -9.33 -27.66
N SER A 136 -8.32 -9.27 -27.92
CA SER A 136 -7.73 -9.94 -29.08
C SER A 136 -7.87 -11.46 -28.98
N GLN A 137 -7.67 -12.04 -27.79
CA GLN A 137 -7.84 -13.46 -27.55
C GLN A 137 -9.30 -13.91 -27.71
N ARG A 138 -10.25 -13.14 -27.17
CA ARG A 138 -11.69 -13.41 -27.34
C ARG A 138 -12.11 -13.35 -28.79
N ARG A 139 -11.67 -12.33 -29.55
CA ARG A 139 -11.98 -12.23 -30.98
C ARG A 139 -11.43 -13.42 -31.76
N ARG A 140 -10.19 -13.83 -31.46
CA ARG A 140 -9.56 -14.98 -32.10
C ARG A 140 -10.34 -16.27 -31.81
N SER A 141 -10.69 -16.54 -30.56
CA SER A 141 -11.46 -17.73 -30.21
C SER A 141 -12.86 -17.75 -30.82
N THR A 142 -13.54 -16.60 -30.89
CA THR A 142 -14.84 -16.50 -31.60
C THR A 142 -14.68 -16.79 -33.08
N LEU A 143 -13.67 -16.23 -33.76
CA LEU A 143 -13.44 -16.45 -35.19
C LEU A 143 -13.12 -17.92 -35.49
N GLU A 144 -12.25 -18.54 -34.70
CA GLU A 144 -11.91 -19.96 -34.80
C GLU A 144 -13.16 -20.85 -34.60
N SER A 145 -14.02 -20.50 -33.63
CA SER A 145 -15.27 -21.24 -33.39
C SER A 145 -16.22 -21.14 -34.58
N SER A 146 -16.37 -19.94 -35.17
CA SER A 146 -17.24 -19.73 -36.34
C SER A 146 -16.72 -20.43 -37.58
N GLN A 147 -15.39 -20.43 -37.81
CA GLN A 147 -14.78 -21.20 -38.89
C GLN A 147 -14.98 -22.70 -38.73
N LYS A 148 -14.82 -23.23 -37.51
CA LYS A 148 -15.10 -24.65 -37.21
C LYS A 148 -16.56 -24.98 -37.53
N ILE A 149 -17.51 -24.17 -37.06
CA ILE A 149 -18.94 -24.35 -37.33
C ILE A 149 -19.23 -24.33 -38.84
N ALA A 150 -18.70 -23.33 -39.57
CA ALA A 150 -18.90 -23.21 -41.02
C ALA A 150 -18.30 -24.41 -41.79
N MET A 151 -17.10 -24.86 -41.43
CA MET A 151 -16.48 -26.06 -41.98
C MET A 151 -17.33 -27.31 -41.72
N THR A 152 -17.92 -27.45 -40.53
CA THR A 152 -18.85 -28.55 -40.24
C THR A 152 -20.10 -28.50 -41.13
N PHE A 153 -20.67 -27.31 -41.37
CA PHE A 153 -21.82 -27.15 -42.28
C PHE A 153 -21.49 -27.43 -43.75
N ILE A 154 -20.27 -27.10 -44.20
CA ILE A 154 -19.82 -27.36 -45.58
C ILE A 154 -19.44 -28.84 -45.76
N SER A 155 -18.91 -29.48 -44.71
CA SER A 155 -18.49 -30.88 -44.71
C SER A 155 -19.64 -31.87 -44.46
N CYS A 156 -20.74 -31.45 -43.85
CA CYS A 156 -21.94 -32.28 -43.72
C CYS A 156 -22.73 -32.20 -45.03
N PRO A 157 -22.80 -33.27 -45.85
CA PRO A 157 -23.72 -33.26 -46.98
C PRO A 157 -25.13 -33.11 -46.43
N VAL A 158 -25.96 -32.32 -47.10
CA VAL A 158 -27.41 -32.23 -46.88
C VAL A 158 -27.99 -33.63 -47.05
N THR A 159 -28.04 -34.40 -45.98
CA THR A 159 -28.99 -35.51 -45.87
C THR A 159 -30.31 -34.84 -45.56
N THR A 160 -31.13 -34.76 -46.59
CA THR A 160 -32.56 -34.45 -46.58
C THR A 160 -33.19 -34.53 -45.20
N LEU A 161 -33.73 -33.40 -44.75
CA LEU A 161 -34.56 -33.27 -43.58
C LEU A 161 -35.72 -34.27 -43.69
N ASP A 162 -35.60 -35.41 -43.00
CA ASP A 162 -36.66 -36.41 -42.95
C ASP A 162 -37.84 -35.83 -42.17
N ARG A 163 -39.00 -35.87 -42.80
CA ARG A 163 -40.26 -35.23 -42.38
C ARG A 163 -40.95 -36.03 -41.27
N SER A 164 -40.19 -36.64 -40.36
CA SER A 164 -40.68 -37.57 -39.34
C SER A 164 -40.50 -37.06 -37.90
N VAL A 165 -39.66 -36.04 -37.66
CA VAL A 165 -39.35 -35.60 -36.27
C VAL A 165 -40.26 -34.47 -35.75
N LEU A 166 -41.13 -33.88 -36.59
CA LEU A 166 -42.04 -32.81 -36.15
C LEU A 166 -43.37 -33.32 -35.51
N GLN A 167 -43.49 -34.62 -35.23
CA GLN A 167 -44.70 -35.20 -34.62
C GLN A 167 -44.57 -35.55 -33.13
N SER A 168 -43.37 -35.45 -32.53
CA SER A 168 -43.17 -35.80 -31.11
C SER A 168 -43.34 -34.65 -30.11
N LEU A 169 -43.89 -33.49 -30.54
CA LEU A 169 -44.16 -32.33 -29.68
C LEU A 169 -45.64 -31.89 -29.70
N ARG A 170 -46.55 -32.84 -29.94
CA ARG A 170 -47.96 -32.73 -29.56
C ARG A 170 -48.40 -34.03 -28.90
N LEU A 171 -48.21 -34.08 -27.59
CA LEU A 171 -49.16 -34.58 -26.59
C LEU A 171 -48.72 -34.06 -25.22
#